data_AF-A0A2D4KZP8-F1
#
_entry.id   AF-A0A2D4KZP8-F1
#
_cell.length_a   1.000
_cell.length_b   1.000
_cell.length_c   1.000
_cell.angle_alpha   90.00
_cell.angle_beta   90.00
_cell.angle_gamma   90.00
#
_symmetry.space_group_name_H-M   'P 1'
#
loop_
_entity.id
_entity.type
_entity.pdbx_description
1 polymer ?
#
loop_
_entity_poly.entity_id
_entity_poly.type
_entity_poly.pdbx_seq_one_letter_code
_entity_poly.pdbx_strand_id
1 'polypeptide(L)'
;SESSEQYELIAKEEQKMIMERAAQNFEAVPDYRKEQAIVHFNRGNEGPYYKHLEDGQLEFQEAIGVMVYVKMLLAKTNCTRTKEQEEAGVEYSRAYLEKEGCQLLPKFKQEKHNCTFGIFINMRTEKKAVVSRDCIITPAIKLPIF
;
A
#
# COMPACT_ATOMS: atom_id res chain seq x y z
N SER A 1 25.73 -27.95 -20.33
CA SER A 1 26.46 -27.40 -21.49
C SER A 1 26.77 -25.95 -21.20
N GLU A 2 27.95 -25.43 -21.58
CA GLU A 2 28.33 -24.02 -21.36
C GLU A 2 27.27 -23.03 -21.88
N SER A 3 26.52 -23.40 -22.92
CA SER A 3 25.41 -22.60 -23.44
C SER A 3 24.28 -22.37 -22.44
N SER A 4 23.96 -23.35 -21.58
CA SER A 4 22.88 -23.25 -20.60
C SER A 4 23.18 -22.25 -19.50
N GLU A 5 24.42 -22.26 -19.01
CA GLU A 5 24.88 -21.33 -17.96
C GLU A 5 24.95 -19.89 -18.51
N GLN A 6 25.33 -19.74 -19.78
CA GLN A 6 25.38 -18.45 -20.45
C GLN A 6 23.98 -17.83 -20.66
N TYR A 7 22.97 -18.64 -21.00
CA TYR A 7 21.58 -18.16 -21.07
C TYR A 7 21.03 -17.76 -19.70
N GLU A 8 21.37 -18.50 -18.64
CA GLU A 8 20.91 -18.19 -17.29
C GLU A 8 21.54 -16.89 -16.75
N LEU A 9 22.80 -16.63 -17.09
CA LEU A 9 23.48 -15.36 -16.78
C LEU A 9 22.83 -14.17 -17.49
N ILE A 10 22.55 -14.28 -18.79
CA ILE A 10 21.88 -13.23 -19.56
C ILE A 10 20.48 -12.94 -18.98
N ALA A 11 19.72 -13.98 -18.64
CA ALA A 11 18.40 -13.82 -18.02
C ALA A 11 18.48 -13.11 -16.66
N LYS A 12 19.43 -13.48 -15.80
CA LYS A 12 19.65 -12.81 -14.51
C LYS A 12 20.06 -11.35 -14.67
N GLU A 13 20.85 -11.03 -15.69
CA GLU A 13 21.34 -9.67 -15.93
C GLU A 13 20.27 -8.76 -16.53
N GLU A 14 19.48 -9.24 -17.50
CA GLU A 14 18.27 -8.56 -17.98
C GLU A 14 17.27 -8.30 -16.85
N GLN A 15 17.09 -9.30 -15.98
CA GLN A 15 16.19 -9.23 -14.85
C GLN A 15 16.65 -8.23 -13.79
N LYS A 16 17.95 -8.19 -13.48
CA LYS A 16 18.54 -7.18 -12.60
C LYS A 16 18.32 -5.78 -13.17
N MET A 17 18.51 -5.59 -14.48
CA MET A 17 18.23 -4.30 -15.11
C MET A 17 16.75 -3.92 -15.06
N ILE A 18 15.82 -4.88 -15.20
CA ILE A 18 14.38 -4.63 -15.05
C ILE A 18 14.05 -4.22 -13.61
N MET A 19 14.65 -4.88 -12.61
CA MET A 19 14.48 -4.51 -11.20
C MET A 19 15.08 -3.15 -10.88
N GLU A 20 16.26 -2.84 -11.40
CA GLU A 20 16.90 -1.53 -11.23
C GLU A 20 16.10 -0.44 -11.94
N ARG A 21 15.56 -0.70 -13.13
CA ARG A 21 14.72 0.26 -13.87
C ARG A 21 13.35 0.44 -13.23
N ALA A 22 12.80 -0.61 -12.63
CA ALA A 22 11.68 -0.48 -11.72
C ALA A 22 12.14 0.44 -10.56
N ALA A 23 13.11 0.06 -9.75
CA ALA A 23 13.58 0.85 -8.61
C ALA A 23 13.94 2.33 -8.94
N GLN A 24 14.51 2.63 -10.10
CA GLN A 24 14.87 3.99 -10.53
C GLN A 24 13.67 4.86 -10.92
N ASN A 25 12.63 4.28 -11.52
CA ASN A 25 11.36 4.98 -11.73
C ASN A 25 10.56 5.12 -10.42
N PHE A 26 11.08 4.61 -9.29
CA PHE A 26 10.34 4.39 -8.06
C PHE A 26 10.63 5.38 -6.93
N GLU A 27 11.42 6.46 -7.11
CA GLU A 27 11.62 7.44 -6.01
C GLU A 27 10.31 8.11 -5.53
N ALA A 28 9.29 8.25 -6.40
CA ALA A 28 7.95 8.73 -6.03
C ALA A 28 6.92 7.59 -5.78
N VAL A 29 7.34 6.33 -5.94
CA VAL A 29 6.45 5.16 -5.92
C VAL A 29 6.10 4.69 -4.51
N PRO A 30 6.97 4.73 -3.47
CA PRO A 30 6.61 4.32 -2.12
C PRO A 30 5.33 4.98 -1.61
N ASP A 31 5.26 6.30 -1.69
CA ASP A 31 4.10 7.05 -1.18
C ASP A 31 2.87 6.81 -2.05
N TYR A 32 3.03 6.80 -3.37
CA TYR A 32 1.93 6.46 -4.27
C TYR A 32 1.34 5.07 -3.99
N ARG A 33 2.18 4.07 -3.66
CA ARG A 33 1.73 2.71 -3.33
C ARG A 33 1.08 2.63 -1.96
N LYS A 34 1.61 3.34 -0.97
CA LYS A 34 0.96 3.50 0.33
C LYS A 34 -0.44 4.09 0.15
N GLU A 35 -0.57 5.15 -0.65
CA GLU A 35 -1.87 5.77 -0.94
C GLU A 35 -2.82 4.82 -1.69
N GLN A 36 -2.34 4.07 -2.69
CA GLN A 36 -3.17 3.06 -3.35
C GLN A 36 -3.72 2.01 -2.37
N ALA A 37 -2.89 1.54 -1.43
CA ALA A 37 -3.29 0.60 -0.40
C ALA A 37 -4.28 1.22 0.59
N ILE A 38 -4.08 2.47 1.01
CA ILE A 38 -5.02 3.22 1.85
C ILE A 38 -6.37 3.37 1.16
N VAL A 39 -6.38 3.82 -0.09
CA VAL A 39 -7.61 3.95 -0.88
C VAL A 39 -8.31 2.60 -0.99
N HIS A 40 -7.57 1.52 -1.26
CA HIS A 40 -8.14 0.18 -1.36
C HIS A 40 -8.71 -0.33 -0.02
N PHE A 41 -8.08 -0.03 1.12
CA PHE A 41 -8.63 -0.33 2.44
C PHE A 41 -9.95 0.40 2.68
N ASN A 42 -9.99 1.67 2.29
CA ASN A 42 -11.11 2.57 2.43
C ASN A 42 -12.13 2.46 1.26
N ARG A 43 -12.16 1.37 0.50
CA ARG A 43 -13.20 1.10 -0.52
C ARG A 43 -14.43 0.44 0.09
N GLY A 44 -15.59 0.65 -0.53
CA GLY A 44 -16.90 0.16 -0.07
C GLY A 44 -17.72 1.22 0.67
N ASN A 45 -18.87 0.78 1.20
CA ASN A 45 -19.92 1.64 1.78
C ASN A 45 -19.42 2.63 2.86
N GLU A 46 -20.25 3.65 3.10
CA GLU A 46 -20.06 4.71 4.09
C GLU A 46 -19.54 4.18 5.43
N GLY A 47 -18.56 4.89 6.00
CA GLY A 47 -17.92 4.48 7.23
C GLY A 47 -16.70 5.33 7.54
N PRO A 48 -16.01 5.06 8.66
CA PRO A 48 -14.85 5.84 9.04
C PRO A 48 -13.75 5.77 7.99
N TYR A 49 -13.01 6.88 7.87
CA TYR A 49 -11.79 6.93 7.08
C TYR A 49 -10.60 6.50 7.95
N TYR A 50 -9.67 5.76 7.33
CA TYR A 50 -8.42 5.32 7.97
C TYR A 50 -7.23 5.85 7.20
N LYS A 51 -6.20 6.31 7.91
CA LYS A 51 -4.92 6.71 7.33
C LYS A 51 -3.76 5.97 7.97
N HIS A 52 -2.61 5.97 7.30
CA HIS A 52 -1.40 5.39 7.88
C HIS A 52 -0.99 6.16 9.15
N LEU A 53 -0.61 5.42 10.19
CA LEU A 53 -0.17 5.94 11.48
C LEU A 53 1.33 6.25 11.49
N GLU A 54 2.08 5.42 10.77
CA GLU A 54 3.54 5.43 10.66
C GLU A 54 3.92 5.14 9.21
N ASP A 55 5.20 5.32 8.87
CA ASP A 55 5.71 4.97 7.56
C ASP A 55 5.53 3.48 7.27
N GLY A 56 4.75 3.17 6.24
CA GLY A 56 4.58 1.81 5.76
C GLY A 56 5.87 1.21 5.22
N GLN A 57 6.10 -0.07 5.49
CA GLN A 57 7.21 -0.84 4.94
C GLN A 57 6.84 -1.42 3.57
N LEU A 58 7.81 -1.48 2.67
CA LEU A 58 7.66 -2.03 1.32
C LEU A 58 8.63 -3.18 1.13
N GLU A 59 8.10 -4.32 0.69
CA GLU A 59 8.88 -5.49 0.30
C GLU A 59 8.55 -5.85 -1.15
N PHE A 60 9.57 -6.16 -1.93
CA PHE A 60 9.43 -6.53 -3.34
C PHE A 60 9.79 -8.01 -3.50
N GLN A 61 8.95 -8.75 -4.22
CA GLN A 61 9.23 -10.12 -4.60
C GLN A 61 9.07 -10.29 -6.11
N GLU A 62 9.94 -11.11 -6.66
CA GLU A 62 9.94 -11.45 -8.07
C GLU A 62 8.84 -12.49 -8.40
N ALA A 63 8.18 -12.29 -9.54
CA ALA A 63 7.21 -13.23 -10.11
C ALA A 63 7.26 -13.12 -11.66
N ILE A 64 6.21 -13.58 -12.36
CA ILE A 64 6.00 -13.27 -13.80
C ILE A 64 5.85 -11.75 -14.04
N GLY A 65 5.73 -10.97 -12.96
CA GLY A 65 5.87 -9.52 -12.89
C GLY A 65 6.55 -9.14 -11.58
N VAL A 66 6.17 -8.01 -10.99
CA VAL A 66 6.68 -7.62 -9.65
C VAL A 66 5.54 -7.69 -8.65
N MET A 67 5.75 -8.43 -7.57
CA MET A 67 4.90 -8.40 -6.39
C MET A 67 5.43 -7.36 -5.42
N VAL A 68 4.58 -6.43 -4.99
CA VAL A 68 4.89 -5.43 -3.98
C VAL A 68 4.01 -5.69 -2.77
N TYR A 69 4.63 -5.92 -1.63
CA TYR A 69 3.94 -6.04 -0.36
C TYR A 69 4.07 -4.74 0.41
N VAL A 70 2.93 -4.12 0.70
CA VAL A 70 2.86 -2.90 1.50
C VAL A 70 2.37 -3.28 2.88
N LYS A 71 3.24 -3.20 3.89
CA LYS A 71 2.90 -3.41 5.29
C LYS A 71 2.69 -2.05 5.94
N MET A 72 1.54 -1.81 6.54
CA MET A 72 1.23 -0.54 7.17
C MET A 72 0.28 -0.67 8.35
N LEU A 73 0.47 0.21 9.33
CA LEU A 73 -0.45 0.37 10.44
C LEU A 73 -1.43 1.49 10.09
N LEU A 74 -2.68 1.13 9.83
CA LEU A 74 -3.77 2.06 9.56
C LEU A 74 -4.46 2.43 10.88
N ALA A 75 -4.91 3.68 10.99
CA ALA A 75 -5.62 4.16 12.14
C ALA A 75 -6.80 5.06 11.76
N LYS A 76 -7.87 4.92 12.54
CA LYS A 76 -9.13 5.64 12.36
C LYS A 76 -8.95 7.15 12.55
N THR A 77 -9.59 7.94 11.69
CA THR A 77 -9.63 9.40 11.76
C THR A 77 -10.96 9.90 12.32
N ASN A 78 -11.07 11.22 12.47
CA ASN A 78 -12.33 11.91 12.76
C ASN A 78 -13.25 12.06 11.53
N CYS A 79 -12.83 11.60 10.35
CA CYS A 79 -13.60 11.73 9.11
C CYS A 79 -14.42 10.48 8.82
N THR A 80 -15.55 10.71 8.14
CA THR A 80 -16.40 9.67 7.58
C THR A 80 -16.36 9.77 6.06
N ARG A 81 -16.28 8.62 5.40
CA ARG A 81 -16.29 8.51 3.94
C ARG A 81 -17.72 8.64 3.43
N THR A 82 -17.90 9.41 2.36
CA THR A 82 -19.17 9.49 1.60
C THR A 82 -19.05 8.67 0.31
N LYS A 83 -20.19 8.31 -0.29
CA LYS A 83 -20.21 7.55 -1.56
C LYS A 83 -19.53 8.30 -2.71
N GLU A 84 -19.61 9.63 -2.72
CA GLU A 84 -19.01 10.50 -3.74
C GLU A 84 -17.47 10.42 -3.76
N GLN A 85 -16.84 10.13 -2.62
CA GLN A 85 -15.39 9.97 -2.51
C GLN A 85 -14.90 8.66 -3.12
N GLU A 86 -15.77 7.67 -3.31
CA GLU A 86 -15.42 6.36 -3.86
C GLU A 86 -15.16 6.42 -5.37
N GLU A 87 -15.91 7.27 -6.09
CA GLU A 87 -15.85 7.38 -7.55
C GLU A 87 -14.66 8.21 -8.05
N ALA A 88 -14.08 9.06 -7.19
CA ALA A 88 -13.13 10.08 -7.61
C ALA A 88 -11.65 9.61 -7.72
N GLY A 89 -11.35 8.37 -7.31
CA GLY A 89 -10.00 7.79 -7.46
C GLY A 89 -8.94 8.32 -6.48
N VAL A 90 -7.70 7.83 -6.65
CA VAL A 90 -6.60 7.95 -5.66
C VAL A 90 -6.11 9.38 -5.45
N GLU A 91 -6.03 10.15 -6.54
CA GLU A 91 -5.50 11.52 -6.51
C GLU A 91 -6.50 12.48 -5.84
N TYR A 92 -7.80 12.24 -6.07
CA TYR A 92 -8.87 13.02 -5.46
C TYR A 92 -9.00 12.73 -3.96
N SER A 93 -8.85 11.47 -3.54
CA SER A 93 -8.98 11.12 -2.11
C SER A 93 -7.98 11.89 -1.25
N ARG A 94 -6.71 11.99 -1.67
CA ARG A 94 -5.69 12.70 -0.87
C ARG A 94 -5.99 14.18 -0.71
N ALA A 95 -6.18 14.89 -1.83
CA ALA A 95 -6.46 16.33 -1.82
C ALA A 95 -7.76 16.66 -1.06
N TYR A 96 -8.77 15.80 -1.17
CA TYR A 96 -10.02 15.94 -0.46
C TYR A 96 -9.85 15.75 1.06
N LEU A 97 -9.11 14.73 1.49
CA LEU A 97 -8.91 14.45 2.93
C LEU A 97 -8.01 15.49 3.61
N GLU A 98 -7.04 16.05 2.88
CA GLU A 98 -6.25 17.19 3.33
C GLU A 98 -7.14 18.44 3.48
N LYS A 99 -8.07 18.68 2.55
CA LYS A 99 -9.04 19.78 2.61
C LYS A 99 -10.04 19.65 3.76
N GLU A 100 -10.52 18.45 4.06
CA GLU A 100 -11.45 18.17 5.16
C GLU A 100 -10.78 18.15 6.55
N GLY A 101 -9.45 18.27 6.62
CA GLY A 101 -8.73 18.29 7.89
C GLY A 101 -8.79 16.97 8.66
N CYS A 102 -8.71 15.83 7.95
CA CYS A 102 -8.83 14.51 8.56
C CYS A 102 -7.64 14.16 9.48
N GLN A 103 -7.89 14.19 10.79
CA GLN A 103 -6.90 13.97 11.83
C GLN A 103 -7.07 12.59 12.47
N LEU A 104 -5.95 12.03 12.95
CA LEU A 104 -5.99 10.80 13.75
C LEU A 104 -6.76 11.08 15.03
N LEU A 105 -7.58 10.10 15.44
CA LEU A 105 -8.18 10.15 16.77
C LEU A 105 -7.07 10.07 17.85
N PRO A 106 -7.32 10.62 19.05
CA PRO A 106 -6.42 10.48 20.19
C PRO A 106 -6.10 9.00 20.48
N LYS A 107 -4.87 8.70 20.91
CA LYS A 107 -4.35 7.32 21.11
C LYS A 107 -5.30 6.39 21.86
N PHE A 108 -6.01 6.89 22.88
CA PHE A 108 -6.94 6.11 23.71
C PHE A 108 -8.28 5.78 23.02
N LYS A 109 -8.64 6.49 21.94
CA LYS A 109 -9.80 6.19 21.08
C LYS A 109 -9.37 5.55 19.76
N GLN A 110 -8.09 5.22 19.61
CA GLN A 110 -7.54 4.88 18.33
C GLN A 110 -7.80 3.40 18.01
N GLU A 111 -8.63 3.18 17.01
CA GLU A 111 -8.80 1.89 16.37
C GLU A 111 -7.73 1.75 15.30
N LYS A 112 -6.97 0.64 15.35
CA LYS A 112 -5.83 0.39 14.49
C LYS A 112 -5.95 -0.93 13.76
N HIS A 113 -5.49 -0.98 12.53
CA HIS A 113 -5.44 -2.17 11.68
C HIS A 113 -4.01 -2.35 11.17
N ASN A 114 -3.40 -3.48 11.49
CA ASN A 114 -2.12 -3.85 10.89
C ASN A 114 -2.44 -4.59 9.59
N CYS A 115 -2.11 -3.99 8.46
CA CYS A 115 -2.48 -4.47 7.15
C CYS A 115 -1.26 -4.79 6.28
N THR A 116 -1.38 -5.86 5.50
CA THR A 116 -0.48 -6.21 4.41
C THR A 116 -1.26 -6.29 3.10
N PHE A 117 -0.83 -5.52 2.10
CA PHE A 117 -1.40 -5.51 0.76
C PHE A 117 -0.42 -6.10 -0.23
N GLY A 118 -0.83 -7.12 -0.97
CA GLY A 118 -0.09 -7.64 -2.12
C GLY A 118 -0.56 -6.95 -3.39
N ILE A 119 0.35 -6.26 -4.07
CA ILE A 119 0.09 -5.54 -5.33
C ILE A 119 0.91 -6.20 -6.43
N PHE A 120 0.23 -6.76 -7.43
CA PHE A 120 0.87 -7.27 -8.62
C PHE A 120 1.04 -6.18 -9.66
N ILE A 121 2.22 -6.10 -10.26
CA ILE A 121 2.56 -5.20 -11.35
C ILE A 121 2.97 -6.05 -12.55
N ASN A 122 2.19 -5.94 -13.62
CA ASN A 122 2.55 -6.55 -14.90
C ASN A 122 3.57 -5.64 -15.59
N MET A 123 4.84 -6.06 -15.65
CA MET A 123 5.93 -5.25 -16.20
C MET A 123 5.83 -5.02 -17.72
N ARG A 124 5.04 -5.81 -18.45
CA ARG A 124 4.85 -5.65 -19.91
C ARG A 124 3.79 -4.62 -20.27
N THR A 125 2.76 -4.50 -19.42
CA THR A 125 1.59 -3.64 -19.68
C THR A 125 1.46 -2.49 -18.69
N GLU A 126 2.33 -2.46 -17.69
CA GLU A 126 2.31 -1.54 -16.54
C GLU A 126 1.02 -1.57 -15.71
N LYS A 127 0.13 -2.54 -15.98
CA LYS A 127 -1.11 -2.74 -15.24
C LYS A 127 -0.82 -3.18 -13.81
N LYS A 128 -1.60 -2.65 -12.88
CA LYS A 128 -1.44 -2.83 -11.43
C LYS A 128 -2.75 -3.38 -10.86
N ALA A 129 -2.66 -4.37 -9.99
CA ALA A 129 -3.82 -4.93 -9.30
C ALA A 129 -3.46 -5.25 -7.85
N VAL A 130 -4.35 -4.92 -6.91
CA VAL A 130 -4.27 -5.45 -5.55
C VAL A 130 -4.79 -6.88 -5.60
N VAL A 131 -3.92 -7.85 -5.31
CA VAL A 131 -4.22 -9.29 -5.41
C VAL A 131 -4.41 -9.95 -4.04
N SER A 132 -3.95 -9.31 -2.97
CA SER A 132 -4.22 -9.76 -1.60
C SER A 132 -4.34 -8.57 -0.64
N ARG A 133 -5.18 -8.76 0.39
CA ARG A 133 -5.37 -7.85 1.50
C ARG A 133 -5.57 -8.67 2.76
N ASP A 134 -4.64 -8.55 3.70
CA ASP A 134 -4.76 -9.11 5.04
C ASP A 134 -4.69 -7.98 6.06
N CYS A 135 -5.65 -7.92 6.98
CA CYS A 135 -5.77 -6.84 7.96
C CYS A 135 -6.24 -7.41 9.30
N ILE A 136 -5.46 -7.15 10.34
CA ILE A 136 -5.75 -7.60 11.70
C ILE A 136 -5.95 -6.38 12.59
N ILE A 137 -7.05 -6.37 13.35
CA ILE A 137 -7.32 -5.33 14.34
C ILE A 137 -6.22 -5.40 15.41
N THR A 138 -5.51 -4.30 15.63
CA THR A 138 -4.51 -4.22 16.69
C THR A 138 -5.22 -3.81 17.98
N PRO A 139 -5.26 -4.67 19.02
CA PRO A 139 -5.94 -4.35 20.25
C PRO A 139 -5.28 -3.13 20.91
N ALA A 140 -6.11 -2.21 21.42
CA ALA A 140 -5.62 -1.12 22.25
C ALA A 140 -4.95 -1.71 23.50
N ILE A 141 -3.68 -1.35 23.74
CA ILE A 141 -3.01 -1.69 24.99
C ILE A 141 -3.86 -1.08 26.11
N LYS A 142 -4.52 -1.92 26.90
CA LYS A 142 -5.17 -1.49 28.13
C LYS A 142 -4.05 -1.03 29.06
N LEU A 143 -3.88 0.28 29.19
CA LEU A 143 -3.02 0.81 30.24
C LEU A 143 -3.62 0.34 31.58
N PRO A 144 -2.79 -0.19 32.50
CA PRO A 144 -3.25 -0.43 33.86
C PRO A 144 -3.72 0.92 34.43
N ILE A 145 -4.94 0.93 34.95
CA ILE A 145 -5.45 2.04 35.75
C ILE A 145 -4.64 1.99 37.05
N PHE A 146 -3.74 2.95 37.24
CA PHE A 146 -3.03 3.17 38.50
C PHE A 146 -3.83 4.10 39.40
#